data_AF-A0A922XAP3-F1
#
_entry.id   AF-A0A922XAP3-F1
#
_cell.length_a   1.000
_cell.length_b   1.000
_cell.length_c   1.000
_cell.angle_alpha   90.00
_cell.angle_beta   90.00
_cell.angle_gamma   90.00
#
_symmetry.space_group_name_H-M   'P 1'
#
loop_
_entity.id
_entity.type
_entity.pdbx_description
1 polymer ?
#
loop_
_entity_poly.entity_id
_entity_poly.type
_entity_poly.pdbx_seq_one_letter_code
_entity_poly.pdbx_strand_id
1 'polypeptide(L)'
;FEERDHINTTIVNAIDESAANWGVKVLRYEIKDLTPPAEILHSMQRQITAEREKRALIAASEGRRQEQINIASGEREAAIARSEGERQAAINRAQGEANAIVALAEASATALRQVGAAIREPGGEDAMNLRVAEHYVDAFGNLAKTNNSIIVPANLGEMSGLIASALHIVKTQK
;
A
#
# COMPACT_ATOMS: atom_id res chain seq x y z
N PHE A 1 2.49 26.32 -48.10
CA PHE A 1 2.93 27.70 -48.35
C PHE A 1 4.14 27.72 -49.27
N GLU A 2 5.18 26.91 -49.01
CA GLU A 2 6.33 26.75 -49.92
C GLU A 2 5.95 26.43 -51.38
N GLU A 3 4.92 25.62 -51.59
CA GLU A 3 4.49 25.24 -52.94
C GLU A 3 3.88 26.40 -53.74
N ARG A 4 3.28 27.40 -53.06
CA ARG A 4 2.75 28.61 -53.73
C ARG A 4 3.87 29.55 -54.14
N ASP A 5 4.91 29.68 -53.31
CA ASP A 5 6.05 30.55 -53.61
C ASP A 5 6.87 29.98 -54.77
N HIS A 6 7.01 28.66 -54.84
CA HIS A 6 7.64 27.97 -55.97
C HIS A 6 6.86 28.21 -57.28
N ILE A 7 5.55 27.97 -57.29
CA ILE A 7 4.70 28.18 -58.47
C ILE A 7 4.74 29.64 -58.93
N ASN A 8 4.64 30.59 -58.00
CA ASN A 8 4.70 32.02 -58.32
C ASN A 8 6.03 32.39 -58.96
N THR A 9 7.14 31.88 -58.44
CA THR A 9 8.48 32.14 -58.99
C THR A 9 8.62 31.57 -60.39
N THR A 10 8.16 30.32 -60.61
CA THR A 10 8.19 29.70 -61.95
C THR A 10 7.36 30.48 -62.96
N ILE A 11 6.16 30.94 -62.57
CA ILE A 11 5.27 31.70 -63.47
C ILE A 11 5.85 33.09 -63.78
N VAL A 12 6.36 33.81 -62.78
CA VAL A 12 6.97 35.14 -62.99
C VAL A 12 8.15 35.04 -63.96
N ASN A 13 9.03 34.06 -63.76
CA ASN A 13 10.19 33.88 -64.63
C ASN A 13 9.80 33.58 -66.09
N ALA A 14 8.81 32.71 -66.32
CA ALA A 14 8.35 32.36 -67.66
C ALA A 14 7.71 33.56 -68.40
N ILE A 15 7.00 34.44 -67.67
CA ILE A 15 6.38 35.63 -68.26
C ILE A 15 7.43 36.72 -68.50
N ASP A 16 8.37 36.94 -67.58
CA ASP A 16 9.41 37.97 -67.72
C ASP A 16 10.33 37.70 -68.93
N GLU A 17 10.69 36.43 -69.17
CA GLU A 17 11.43 36.01 -70.37
C GLU A 17 10.69 36.36 -71.67
N SER A 18 9.37 36.15 -71.71
CA SER A 18 8.54 36.46 -72.88
C SER A 18 8.31 37.97 -73.04
N ALA A 19 8.23 38.72 -71.93
CA ALA A 19 7.97 40.16 -71.90
C ALA A 19 9.22 41.02 -72.21
N ALA A 20 10.43 40.45 -72.09
CA ALA A 20 11.69 41.12 -72.39
C ALA A 20 11.73 41.70 -73.82
N ASN A 21 11.15 40.98 -74.79
CA ASN A 21 11.07 41.42 -76.19
C ASN A 21 10.19 42.67 -76.39
N TRP A 22 9.31 42.98 -75.42
CA TRP A 22 8.34 44.08 -75.48
C TRP A 22 8.73 45.24 -74.55
N GLY A 23 9.86 45.14 -73.83
CA GLY A 23 10.37 46.19 -72.95
C GLY A 23 9.60 46.37 -71.65
N VAL A 24 8.84 45.36 -71.21
CA VAL A 24 8.05 45.40 -69.96
C VAL A 24 8.65 44.44 -68.94
N LYS A 25 8.79 44.88 -67.68
CA LYS A 25 9.30 44.07 -66.57
C LYS A 25 8.16 43.64 -65.63
N VAL A 26 8.04 42.34 -65.37
CA VAL A 26 6.98 41.81 -64.48
C VAL A 26 7.49 41.76 -63.05
N LEU A 27 6.84 42.51 -62.14
CA LEU A 27 7.29 42.64 -60.75
C LEU A 27 6.62 41.62 -59.81
N ARG A 28 5.37 41.23 -60.08
CA ARG A 28 4.60 40.31 -59.23
C ARG A 28 3.46 39.67 -60.02
N TYR A 29 3.29 38.37 -59.80
CA TYR A 29 2.12 37.61 -60.24
C TYR A 29 1.30 37.21 -59.01
N GLU A 30 -0.01 37.30 -59.11
CA GLU A 30 -0.93 36.87 -58.06
C GLU A 30 -2.13 36.17 -58.72
N ILE A 31 -2.30 34.89 -58.38
CA ILE A 31 -3.50 34.15 -58.76
C ILE A 31 -4.64 34.73 -57.91
N LYS A 32 -5.65 35.33 -58.56
CA LYS A 32 -6.84 35.84 -57.88
C LYS A 32 -7.72 34.69 -57.39
N ASP A 33 -8.64 34.24 -58.24
CA ASP A 33 -9.61 33.22 -57.88
C ASP A 33 -9.47 32.02 -58.82
N LEU A 34 -9.11 30.88 -58.25
CA LEU A 34 -9.22 29.59 -58.94
C LEU A 34 -10.48 28.92 -58.41
N THR A 35 -11.52 28.78 -59.24
CA THR A 35 -12.75 28.09 -58.88
C THR A 35 -12.70 26.66 -59.45
N PRO A 36 -12.25 25.66 -58.66
CA PRO A 36 -12.27 24.29 -59.11
C PRO A 36 -13.72 23.81 -59.36
N PRO A 37 -13.93 22.85 -60.29
CA PRO A 37 -15.25 22.27 -60.52
C PRO A 37 -15.82 21.64 -59.26
N ALA A 38 -17.14 21.74 -59.08
CA ALA A 38 -17.85 21.25 -57.88
C ALA A 38 -17.60 19.76 -57.58
N GLU A 39 -17.38 18.94 -58.62
CA GLU A 39 -17.11 17.51 -58.49
C GLU A 39 -15.75 17.22 -57.82
N ILE A 40 -14.72 18.02 -58.13
CA ILE A 40 -13.40 17.91 -57.50
C ILE A 40 -13.47 18.36 -56.05
N LEU A 41 -14.16 19.46 -55.77
CA LEU A 41 -14.38 19.94 -54.40
C LEU A 41 -15.08 18.90 -53.53
N HIS A 42 -16.15 18.28 -54.05
CA HIS A 42 -16.88 17.25 -53.32
C HIS A 42 -16.03 16.01 -53.04
N SER A 43 -15.23 15.58 -54.01
CA SER A 43 -14.33 14.42 -53.86
C SER A 43 -13.18 14.70 -52.89
N MET A 44 -12.58 15.89 -52.97
CA MET A 44 -11.57 16.35 -52.04
C MET A 44 -12.13 16.45 -50.62
N GLN A 45 -13.34 16.98 -50.44
CA GLN A 45 -13.97 17.09 -49.13
C GLN A 45 -14.29 15.72 -48.52
N ARG A 46 -14.78 14.77 -49.32
CA ARG A 46 -14.97 13.37 -48.87
C ARG A 46 -13.66 12.73 -48.42
N GLN A 47 -12.58 12.93 -49.18
CA GLN A 47 -11.26 12.41 -48.83
C GLN A 47 -10.73 13.03 -47.52
N ILE A 48 -10.82 14.36 -47.36
CA ILE A 48 -10.37 15.04 -46.15
C ILE A 48 -11.17 14.57 -44.93
N THR A 49 -12.49 14.44 -45.05
CA THR A 49 -13.34 13.91 -43.98
C THR A 49 -12.93 12.50 -43.61
N ALA A 50 -12.79 11.59 -44.59
CA ALA A 50 -12.38 10.21 -44.34
C ALA A 50 -10.99 10.12 -43.66
N GLU A 51 -10.04 10.95 -44.08
CA GLU A 51 -8.71 10.98 -43.48
C GLU A 51 -8.73 11.55 -42.05
N ARG A 52 -9.54 12.58 -41.80
CA ARG A 52 -9.75 13.12 -40.46
C ARG A 52 -10.41 12.08 -39.54
N GLU A 53 -11.44 11.39 -40.02
CA GLU A 53 -12.11 10.32 -39.27
C GLU A 53 -11.13 9.18 -38.94
N LYS A 54 -10.33 8.74 -39.92
CA LYS A 54 -9.28 7.74 -39.71
C LYS A 54 -8.28 8.18 -38.64
N ARG A 55 -7.78 9.42 -38.73
CA ARG A 55 -6.84 9.97 -37.74
C ARG A 55 -7.46 10.08 -36.35
N ALA A 56 -8.71 10.52 -36.27
CA ALA A 56 -9.46 10.62 -35.01
C ALA A 56 -9.65 9.24 -34.37
N LEU A 57 -10.00 8.21 -35.17
CA LEU A 57 -10.18 6.85 -34.68
C LEU A 57 -8.87 6.25 -34.15
N ILE A 58 -7.76 6.44 -34.87
CA ILE A 58 -6.44 5.99 -34.43
C ILE A 58 -6.06 6.67 -33.11
N ALA A 59 -6.18 8.01 -33.05
CA ALA A 59 -5.87 8.77 -31.85
C ALA A 59 -6.73 8.35 -30.65
N ALA A 60 -8.02 8.10 -30.86
CA ALA A 60 -8.92 7.60 -29.82
C ALA A 60 -8.55 6.19 -29.35
N SER A 61 -8.20 5.28 -30.27
CA SER A 61 -7.77 3.93 -29.92
C SER A 61 -6.46 3.92 -29.14
N GLU A 62 -5.51 4.76 -29.54
CA GLU A 62 -4.22 4.89 -28.87
C GLU A 62 -4.38 5.53 -27.48
N GLY A 63 -5.24 6.55 -27.37
CA GLY A 63 -5.63 7.15 -26.08
C GLY A 63 -6.22 6.11 -25.12
N ARG A 64 -7.17 5.29 -25.58
CA ARG A 64 -7.75 4.20 -24.76
C ARG A 64 -6.71 3.16 -24.34
N ARG A 65 -5.81 2.77 -25.26
CA ARG A 65 -4.73 1.83 -24.94
C ARG A 65 -3.82 2.41 -23.86
N GLN A 66 -3.42 3.67 -24.00
CA GLN A 66 -2.54 4.32 -23.03
C GLN A 66 -3.24 4.49 -21.67
N GLU A 67 -4.52 4.85 -21.65
CA GLU A 67 -5.33 4.93 -20.45
C GLU A 67 -5.35 3.58 -19.71
N GLN A 68 -5.66 2.48 -20.41
CA GLN A 68 -5.70 1.15 -19.81
C GLN A 68 -4.34 0.71 -19.27
N ILE A 69 -3.25 1.01 -19.99
CA ILE A 69 -1.89 0.74 -19.52
C ILE A 69 -1.59 1.52 -18.24
N ASN A 70 -1.93 2.81 -18.21
CA ASN A 70 -1.69 3.66 -17.04
C ASN A 70 -2.47 3.17 -15.82
N ILE A 71 -3.75 2.81 -16.00
CA ILE A 71 -4.58 2.23 -14.94
C ILE A 71 -3.96 0.93 -14.43
N ALA A 72 -3.63 -0.01 -15.33
CA ALA A 72 -3.05 -1.29 -14.95
C ALA A 72 -1.68 -1.16 -14.25
N SER A 73 -0.83 -0.22 -14.70
CA SER A 73 0.44 0.07 -14.04
C SER A 73 0.22 0.66 -12.64
N GLY A 74 -0.70 1.63 -12.52
CA GLY A 74 -1.05 2.24 -11.25
C GLY A 74 -1.62 1.24 -10.25
N GLU A 75 -2.50 0.33 -10.69
CA GLU A 75 -3.04 -0.74 -9.86
C GLU A 75 -1.96 -1.71 -9.40
N ARG A 76 -1.05 -2.10 -10.30
CA ARG A 76 0.09 -2.97 -9.97
C ARG A 76 1.01 -2.31 -8.95
N GLU A 77 1.41 -1.07 -9.18
CA GLU A 77 2.26 -0.31 -8.28
C GLU A 77 1.61 -0.11 -6.91
N ALA A 78 0.32 0.23 -6.88
CA ALA A 78 -0.44 0.36 -5.65
C ALA A 78 -0.54 -0.97 -4.88
N ALA A 79 -0.75 -2.10 -5.57
CA ALA A 79 -0.80 -3.41 -4.95
C ALA A 79 0.56 -3.82 -4.35
N ILE A 80 1.66 -3.55 -5.06
CA ILE A 80 3.02 -3.80 -4.57
C ILE A 80 3.31 -2.94 -3.33
N ALA A 81 3.02 -1.64 -3.41
CA ALA A 81 3.23 -0.71 -2.30
C ALA A 81 2.41 -1.09 -1.06
N ARG A 82 1.16 -1.55 -1.24
CA ARG A 82 0.32 -2.04 -0.15
C ARG A 82 0.90 -3.29 0.49
N SER A 83 1.27 -4.29 -0.32
CA SER A 83 1.88 -5.54 0.17
C SER A 83 3.17 -5.28 0.95
N GLU A 84 4.04 -4.41 0.42
CA GLU A 84 5.28 -4.03 1.09
C GLU A 84 5.02 -3.26 2.39
N GLY A 85 4.04 -2.36 2.39
CA GLY A 85 3.60 -1.65 3.59
C GLY A 85 3.05 -2.60 4.66
N GLU A 86 2.24 -3.58 4.28
CA GLU A 86 1.71 -4.61 5.18
C GLU A 86 2.83 -5.48 5.75
N ARG A 87 3.77 -5.91 4.92
CA ARG A 87 4.97 -6.66 5.34
C ARG A 87 5.78 -5.86 6.37
N GLN A 88 6.08 -4.60 6.07
CA GLN A 88 6.85 -3.75 6.97
C GLN A 88 6.08 -3.46 8.27
N ALA A 89 4.77 -3.24 8.20
CA ALA A 89 3.93 -3.03 9.38
C ALA A 89 3.90 -4.29 10.27
N ALA A 90 3.83 -5.48 9.69
CA ALA A 90 3.88 -6.74 10.43
C ALA A 90 5.23 -6.92 11.13
N ILE A 91 6.35 -6.64 10.44
CA ILE A 91 7.69 -6.67 11.02
C ILE A 91 7.80 -5.68 12.19
N ASN A 92 7.37 -4.44 11.99
CA ASN A 92 7.44 -3.41 13.02
C ASN A 92 6.61 -3.79 14.26
N ARG A 93 5.43 -4.39 14.05
CA ARG A 93 4.58 -4.86 15.15
C ARG A 93 5.24 -6.01 15.91
N ALA A 94 5.72 -7.04 15.20
CA ALA A 94 6.42 -8.17 15.81
C ALA A 94 7.67 -7.73 16.59
N GLN A 95 8.44 -6.79 16.04
CA GLN A 95 9.60 -6.23 16.73
C GLN A 95 9.20 -5.43 17.96
N GLY A 96 8.13 -4.63 17.87
CA GLY A 96 7.59 -3.88 19.01
C GLY A 96 7.14 -4.80 20.14
N GLU A 97 6.43 -5.88 19.81
CA GLU A 97 5.99 -6.90 20.76
C GLU A 97 7.18 -7.63 21.40
N ALA A 98 8.16 -8.06 20.60
CA ALA A 98 9.37 -8.70 21.12
C ALA A 98 10.13 -7.78 22.09
N ASN A 99 10.33 -6.51 21.71
CA ASN A 99 10.99 -5.52 22.55
C ASN A 99 10.20 -5.27 23.84
N ALA A 100 8.86 -5.21 23.77
CA ALA A 100 8.01 -5.04 24.95
C ALA A 100 8.12 -6.22 25.92
N ILE A 101 8.15 -7.47 25.40
CA ILE A 101 8.32 -8.68 26.22
C ILE A 101 9.68 -8.66 26.92
N VAL A 102 10.76 -8.31 26.20
CA VAL A 102 12.10 -8.21 26.79
C VAL A 102 12.14 -7.15 27.88
N ALA A 103 11.61 -5.96 27.60
CA ALA A 103 11.55 -4.87 28.58
C ALA A 103 10.74 -5.27 29.83
N LEU A 104 9.61 -5.96 29.66
CA LEU A 104 8.80 -6.47 30.77
C LEU A 104 9.54 -7.54 31.57
N ALA A 105 10.24 -8.46 30.90
CA ALA A 105 11.02 -9.51 31.55
C ALA A 105 12.18 -8.92 32.36
N GLU A 106 12.90 -7.94 31.81
CA GLU A 106 13.97 -7.21 32.51
C GLU A 106 13.45 -6.43 33.70
N ALA A 107 12.32 -5.73 33.55
CA ALA A 107 11.66 -5.02 34.64
C ALA A 107 11.25 -5.99 35.75
N SER A 108 10.64 -7.12 35.39
CA SER A 108 10.22 -8.17 36.33
C SER A 108 11.41 -8.79 37.06
N ALA A 109 12.49 -9.11 36.34
CA ALA A 109 13.72 -9.64 36.94
C ALA A 109 14.37 -8.64 37.90
N THR A 110 14.32 -7.34 37.58
CA THR A 110 14.84 -6.27 38.44
C THR A 110 13.96 -6.11 39.69
N ALA A 111 12.64 -6.11 39.54
CA ALA A 111 11.70 -6.08 40.65
C ALA A 111 11.87 -7.29 41.59
N LEU A 112 11.97 -8.51 41.05
CA LEU A 112 12.22 -9.72 41.85
C LEU A 112 13.56 -9.67 42.58
N ARG A 113 14.61 -9.14 41.95
CA ARG A 113 15.90 -8.92 42.63
C ARG A 113 15.78 -7.94 43.79
N GLN A 114 15.02 -6.86 43.64
CA GLN A 114 14.77 -5.89 44.71
C GLN A 114 13.97 -6.52 45.86
N VAL A 115 12.90 -7.26 45.56
CA VAL A 115 12.11 -8.00 46.57
C VAL A 115 12.99 -9.01 47.30
N GLY A 116 13.78 -9.81 46.58
CA GLY A 116 14.70 -10.79 47.18
C GLY A 116 15.86 -10.17 47.96
N ALA A 117 16.18 -8.89 47.73
CA ALA A 117 17.10 -8.12 48.57
C ALA A 117 16.40 -7.67 49.86
N ALA A 118 15.17 -7.16 49.76
CA ALA A 118 14.37 -6.70 50.91
C ALA A 118 14.03 -7.85 51.89
N ILE A 119 13.74 -9.07 51.38
CA ILE A 119 13.47 -10.24 52.23
C ILE A 119 14.68 -10.61 53.11
N ARG A 120 15.91 -10.35 52.63
CA ARG A 120 17.15 -10.64 53.37
C ARG A 120 17.42 -9.65 54.51
N GLU A 121 16.68 -8.55 54.60
CA GLU A 121 16.78 -7.62 55.73
C GLU A 121 16.14 -8.24 56.99
N PRO A 122 16.58 -7.83 58.21
CA PRO A 122 16.05 -8.39 59.46
C PRO A 122 14.53 -8.19 59.57
N GLY A 123 13.78 -9.29 59.74
CA GLY A 123 12.31 -9.29 59.78
C GLY A 123 11.63 -9.38 58.41
N GLY A 124 12.39 -9.45 57.31
CA GLY A 124 11.86 -9.56 55.95
C GLY A 124 11.15 -10.89 55.66
N GLU A 125 11.63 -12.01 56.20
CA GLU A 125 10.97 -13.32 56.05
C GLU A 125 9.61 -13.38 56.75
N ASP A 126 9.51 -12.83 57.97
CA ASP A 126 8.24 -12.76 58.71
C ASP A 126 7.22 -11.85 58.01
N ALA A 127 7.66 -10.71 57.50
CA ALA A 127 6.83 -9.79 56.72
C ALA A 127 6.34 -10.42 55.40
N MET A 128 7.19 -11.21 54.72
CA MET A 128 6.82 -11.95 53.51
C MET A 128 5.75 -13.00 53.82
N ASN A 129 5.92 -13.78 54.89
CA ASN A 129 4.96 -14.81 55.30
C ASN A 129 3.59 -14.23 55.63
N LEU A 130 3.55 -13.10 56.35
CA LEU A 130 2.29 -12.39 56.64
C LEU A 130 1.61 -11.93 55.34
N ARG A 131 2.37 -11.34 54.41
CA ARG A 131 1.84 -10.83 53.14
C ARG A 131 1.31 -11.94 52.22
N VAL A 132 1.93 -13.13 52.24
CA VAL A 132 1.40 -14.32 51.52
C VAL A 132 0.09 -14.79 52.15
N ALA A 133 -0.01 -14.79 53.48
CA ALA A 133 -1.22 -15.15 54.19
C ALA A 133 -2.38 -14.17 53.88
N GLU A 134 -2.12 -12.86 53.87
CA GLU A 134 -3.08 -11.83 53.46
C GLU A 134 -3.58 -12.06 52.02
N HIS A 135 -2.67 -12.25 51.05
CA HIS A 135 -3.05 -12.52 49.66
C HIS A 135 -3.85 -13.82 49.49
N TYR A 136 -3.54 -14.87 50.26
CA TYR A 136 -4.31 -16.11 50.24
C TYR A 136 -5.74 -15.89 50.74
N VAL A 137 -5.90 -15.17 51.85
CA VAL A 137 -7.22 -14.82 52.42
C VAL A 137 -8.02 -13.94 51.45
N ASP A 138 -7.39 -12.94 50.82
CA ASP A 138 -8.03 -12.08 49.81
C ASP A 138 -8.46 -12.86 48.56
N ALA A 139 -7.58 -13.73 48.04
CA ALA A 139 -7.90 -14.59 46.90
C ALA A 139 -9.05 -15.54 47.22
N PHE A 140 -9.05 -16.13 48.43
CA PHE A 140 -10.14 -16.97 48.91
C PHE A 140 -11.45 -16.18 49.08
N GLY A 141 -11.36 -14.94 49.58
CA GLY A 141 -12.50 -14.03 49.70
C GLY A 141 -13.10 -13.64 48.34
N ASN A 142 -12.28 -13.44 47.31
CA ASN A 142 -12.73 -13.19 45.95
C ASN A 142 -13.36 -14.42 45.30
N LEU A 143 -12.81 -15.61 45.56
CA LEU A 143 -13.38 -16.88 45.10
C LEU A 143 -14.75 -17.15 45.75
N ALA A 144 -14.87 -16.90 47.06
CA ALA A 144 -16.13 -17.04 47.80
C ALA A 144 -17.22 -16.06 47.33
N LYS A 145 -16.85 -14.89 46.79
CA LYS A 145 -17.79 -13.93 46.18
C LYS A 145 -18.24 -14.33 44.77
N THR A 146 -17.40 -15.06 44.02
CA THR A 146 -17.64 -15.34 42.59
C THR A 146 -18.26 -16.74 42.36
N ASN A 147 -18.06 -17.70 43.27
CA ASN A 147 -18.62 -19.05 43.17
C ASN A 147 -19.28 -19.49 44.49
N ASN A 148 -20.61 -19.53 44.53
CA ASN A 148 -21.40 -20.03 45.67
C ASN A 148 -21.49 -21.57 45.74
N SER A 149 -20.47 -22.29 45.26
CA SER A 149 -20.39 -23.74 45.33
C SER A 149 -19.00 -24.15 45.78
N ILE A 150 -18.79 -24.10 47.09
CA ILE A 150 -17.67 -24.78 47.72
C ILE A 150 -18.05 -26.25 47.76
N ILE A 151 -17.57 -27.03 46.80
CA ILE A 151 -17.59 -28.49 46.90
C ILE A 151 -16.51 -28.85 47.93
N VAL A 152 -16.91 -28.89 49.20
CA VAL A 152 -16.13 -29.56 50.25
C VAL A 152 -16.38 -31.07 50.05
N PRO A 153 -15.36 -31.87 49.75
CA PRO A 153 -15.53 -33.32 49.72
C PRO A 153 -15.95 -33.78 51.12
N ALA A 154 -17.09 -34.48 51.22
CA ALA A 154 -17.62 -34.99 52.48
C ALA A 154 -16.71 -36.03 53.17
N ASN A 155 -15.67 -36.52 52.49
CA ASN A 155 -14.70 -37.46 53.03
C ASN A 155 -13.26 -36.91 52.98
N LEU A 156 -12.82 -36.31 54.09
CA LEU A 156 -11.42 -35.96 54.35
C LEU A 156 -10.46 -37.17 54.31
N GLY A 157 -10.99 -38.40 54.34
CA GLY A 157 -10.22 -39.65 54.29
C GLY A 157 -9.68 -40.02 52.91
N GLU A 158 -10.24 -39.50 51.81
CA GLU A 158 -9.83 -39.86 50.44
C GLU A 158 -8.76 -38.91 49.86
N MET A 159 -8.65 -37.69 50.40
CA MET A 159 -7.63 -36.71 50.02
C MET A 159 -6.21 -37.16 50.37
N SER A 160 -6.03 -37.85 51.50
CA SER A 160 -4.73 -38.43 51.88
C SER A 160 -4.30 -39.54 50.92
N GLY A 161 -5.25 -40.33 50.40
CA GLY A 161 -5.02 -41.35 49.39
C GLY A 161 -4.59 -40.77 48.05
N LEU A 162 -5.24 -39.70 47.58
CA LEU A 162 -4.87 -39.01 46.33
C LEU A 162 -3.49 -38.35 46.42
N ILE A 163 -3.16 -37.73 47.56
CA ILE A 163 -1.83 -37.15 47.80
C ILE A 163 -0.76 -38.24 47.89
N ALA A 164 -1.07 -39.39 48.51
CA ALA A 164 -0.16 -40.55 48.57
C ALA A 164 0.09 -41.15 47.17
N SER A 165 -0.94 -41.30 46.34
CA SER A 165 -0.79 -41.77 44.95
C SER A 165 0.01 -40.79 44.08
N ALA A 166 -0.21 -39.48 44.23
CA ALA A 166 0.55 -38.47 43.52
C ALA A 166 2.04 -38.44 43.96
N LEU A 167 2.31 -38.55 45.27
CA LEU A 167 3.67 -38.67 45.80
C LEU A 167 4.37 -39.95 45.32
N HIS A 168 3.64 -41.07 45.19
CA HIS A 168 4.21 -42.33 44.72
C HIS A 168 4.64 -42.25 43.23
N ILE A 169 3.85 -41.60 42.38
CA ILE A 169 4.19 -41.41 40.96
C ILE A 169 5.45 -40.53 40.80
N VAL A 170 5.58 -39.48 41.61
CA VAL A 170 6.76 -38.60 41.60
C VAL A 170 8.01 -39.32 42.15
N LYS A 171 7.84 -40.26 43.09
CA LYS A 171 8.96 -41.03 43.65
C LYS A 171 9.45 -42.15 42.73
N THR A 172 8.60 -42.70 41.86
CA THR A 172 8.95 -43.74 40.89
C THR A 172 9.65 -43.19 39.63
N GLN A 173 9.68 -41.87 39.43
CA GLN A 173 10.36 -41.22 38.30
C GLN A 173 11.77 -40.66 38.60
N LYS A 174 12.36 -40.99 39.76
CA LYS A 174 13.81 -40.83 40.02
C LYS A 174 14.48 -42.18 40.02
#